data_AF-A0A9Q3FVP1-F1
#
_entry.id   AF-A0A9Q3FVP1-F1
#
_cell.length_a   1.000
_cell.length_b   1.000
_cell.length_c   1.000
_cell.angle_alpha   90.00
_cell.angle_beta   90.00
_cell.angle_gamma   90.00
#
_symmetry.space_group_name_H-M   'P 1'
#
loop_
_entity.id
_entity.type
_entity.pdbx_description
1 polymer ?
#
loop_
_entity_poly.entity_id
_entity_poly.type
_entity_poly.pdbx_seq_one_letter_code
_entity_poly.pdbx_strand_id
1 'polypeptide(L)'
;MTVDRVKAFESLRQALTTAPFLMIPDFKLPFKLCIHASRDGLGSALHQLHIINDKPVEGPICFISRKFKPTKAIYGPSQMKCLFLFWALEKLNYFLDRCSFEVITDCTAVKSLLNMKTP
;
A
#
# COMPACT_ATOMS: atom_id res chain seq x y z
N MET A 1 25.60 -7.18 9.12
CA MET A 1 24.31 -7.91 9.23
C MET A 1 24.63 -9.24 9.89
N THR A 2 24.00 -9.61 11.02
CA THR A 2 24.30 -10.88 11.73
C THR A 2 23.57 -12.06 11.09
N VAL A 3 24.07 -13.28 11.30
CA VAL A 3 23.44 -14.51 10.77
C VAL A 3 22.00 -14.66 11.28
N ASP A 4 21.75 -14.32 12.54
CA ASP A 4 20.41 -14.40 13.12
C ASP A 4 19.43 -13.41 12.50
N ARG A 5 19.89 -12.20 12.14
CA ARG A 5 19.07 -11.20 11.44
C ARG A 5 18.69 -11.68 10.04
N VAL A 6 19.63 -12.32 9.33
CA VAL A 6 19.37 -12.91 8.01
C VAL A 6 18.33 -14.02 8.14
N LYS A 7 18.50 -14.95 9.08
CA LYS A 7 17.54 -16.04 9.32
C LYS A 7 16.15 -15.50 9.67
N ALA A 8 16.06 -14.52 10.57
CA ALA A 8 14.78 -13.93 10.94
C ALA A 8 14.10 -13.23 9.75
N PHE A 9 14.86 -12.48 8.94
CA PHE A 9 14.34 -11.85 7.73
C PHE A 9 13.83 -12.87 6.72
N GLU A 10 14.59 -13.94 6.48
CA GLU A 10 14.20 -15.01 5.55
C GLU A 10 12.95 -15.75 6.04
N SER A 11 12.85 -16.05 7.35
CA SER A 11 11.65 -16.64 7.93
C SER A 11 10.42 -15.74 7.77
N LEU A 12 10.57 -14.43 7.99
CA LEU A 12 9.48 -13.47 7.78
C LEU A 12 9.08 -13.40 6.30
N ARG A 13 10.05 -13.34 5.39
CA ARG A 13 9.82 -13.33 3.95
C ARG A 13 9.05 -14.59 3.55
N GLN A 14 9.50 -15.76 4.00
CA GLN A 14 8.85 -17.02 3.71
C GLN A 14 7.42 -17.02 4.24
N ALA A 15 7.21 -16.65 5.52
CA ALA A 15 5.87 -16.56 6.10
C ALA A 15 4.94 -15.63 5.29
N LEU A 16 5.42 -14.49 4.82
CA LEU A 16 4.63 -13.55 4.01
C LEU A 16 4.35 -14.08 2.60
N THR A 17 5.26 -14.83 1.97
CA THR A 17 5.08 -15.35 0.61
C THR A 17 4.37 -16.70 0.55
N THR A 18 4.41 -17.48 1.64
CA THR A 18 3.76 -18.79 1.74
C THR A 18 2.44 -18.74 2.53
N ALA A 19 2.11 -17.61 3.16
CA ALA A 19 0.80 -17.43 3.79
C ALA A 19 -0.30 -17.50 2.71
N PRO A 20 -1.28 -18.40 2.83
CA PRO A 20 -2.31 -18.61 1.80
C PRO A 20 -3.41 -17.54 1.79
N PHE A 21 -3.25 -16.42 2.51
CA PHE A 21 -4.33 -15.51 2.86
C PHE A 21 -4.24 -14.16 2.15
N LEU A 22 -4.31 -14.17 0.82
CA LEU A 22 -4.96 -13.05 0.16
C LEU A 22 -6.47 -13.19 0.43
N MET A 23 -7.06 -12.19 1.06
CA MET A 23 -8.50 -12.16 1.27
C MET A 23 -9.21 -11.93 -0.08
N ILE A 24 -10.39 -12.53 -0.22
CA ILE A 24 -11.27 -12.25 -1.36
C ILE A 24 -11.85 -10.85 -1.14
N PRO A 25 -11.77 -9.94 -2.13
CA PRO A 25 -12.33 -8.60 -2.00
C PRO A 25 -13.85 -8.63 -1.92
N ASP A 26 -14.42 -7.88 -0.97
CA ASP A 26 -15.83 -7.55 -0.92
C ASP A 26 -16.03 -6.07 -1.27
N PHE A 27 -16.52 -5.79 -2.49
CA PHE A 27 -16.72 -4.42 -2.98
C PHE A 27 -17.79 -3.63 -2.20
N LYS A 28 -18.53 -4.25 -1.28
CA LYS A 28 -19.47 -3.56 -0.38
C LYS A 28 -18.76 -2.97 0.85
N LEU A 29 -17.55 -3.41 1.15
CA LEU A 29 -16.77 -2.96 2.30
C LEU A 29 -15.68 -1.98 1.86
N PRO A 30 -15.34 -0.98 2.69
CA PRO A 30 -14.31 -0.02 2.32
C PRO A 30 -12.93 -0.66 2.28
N PHE A 31 -12.11 -0.25 1.31
CA PHE A 31 -10.71 -0.67 1.23
C PHE A 31 -9.79 0.23 2.05
N LYS A 32 -8.62 -0.31 2.42
CA LYS A 32 -7.50 0.44 3.00
C LYS A 32 -6.30 0.35 2.07
N LEU A 33 -5.91 1.47 1.48
CA LEU A 33 -4.76 1.58 0.60
C LEU A 33 -3.54 2.09 1.39
N CYS A 34 -2.68 1.18 1.82
CA CYS A 34 -1.42 1.53 2.46
C CYS A 34 -0.38 1.88 1.40
N ILE A 35 0.20 3.08 1.47
CA ILE A 35 1.25 3.52 0.54
C ILE A 35 2.55 3.87 1.27
N HIS A 36 3.67 3.40 0.72
CA HIS A 36 4.99 3.78 1.17
C HIS A 36 5.94 4.03 -0.02
N ALA A 37 6.76 5.05 0.10
CA ALA A 37 7.75 5.42 -0.91
C ALA A 37 9.11 5.67 -0.25
N SER A 38 10.14 5.12 -0.87
CA SER A 38 11.55 5.36 -0.55
C SER A 38 12.29 5.82 -1.81
N ARG A 39 13.56 6.21 -1.68
CA ARG A 39 14.38 6.60 -2.85
C ARG A 39 14.56 5.47 -3.86
N ASP A 40 14.62 4.23 -3.37
CA ASP A 40 14.93 3.06 -4.20
C ASP A 40 13.68 2.45 -4.83
N GLY A 41 12.52 2.65 -4.21
CA GLY A 41 11.29 2.07 -4.70
C GLY A 41 10.06 2.38 -3.87
N LEU A 42 8.95 1.88 -4.39
CA LEU A 42 7.60 2.11 -3.93
C LEU A 42 6.93 0.78 -3.59
N GLY A 43 6.12 0.78 -2.54
CA GLY A 43 5.35 -0.37 -2.12
C GLY A 43 3.99 0.04 -1.59
N SER A 44 2.96 -0.69 -1.99
CA SER A 44 1.60 -0.52 -1.50
C SER A 44 0.95 -1.85 -1.24
N ALA A 45 0.13 -1.88 -0.19
CA ALA A 45 -0.71 -3.00 0.16
C ALA A 45 -2.16 -2.52 0.20
N LEU A 46 -3.03 -3.22 -0.53
CA LEU A 46 -4.47 -3.04 -0.46
C LEU A 46 -5.01 -4.03 0.56
N HIS A 47 -5.65 -3.51 1.60
CA HIS A 47 -6.19 -4.28 2.71
C HIS A 47 -7.70 -4.09 2.79
N GLN A 48 -8.37 -5.01 3.47
CA GLN A 48 -9.79 -4.88 3.79
C GLN A 48 -10.08 -5.46 5.17
N LEU A 49 -11.01 -4.86 5.88
CA LEU A 49 -11.51 -5.35 7.16
C LEU A 49 -12.73 -6.24 6.92
N HIS A 50 -12.66 -7.49 7.35
CA HIS A 50 -13.73 -8.47 7.25
C HIS A 50 -14.21 -8.89 8.65
N ILE A 51 -15.45 -9.37 8.75
CA ILE A 51 -15.94 -10.05 9.96
C ILE A 51 -15.87 -11.55 9.69
N ILE A 52 -14.97 -12.25 10.39
CA ILE A 52 -14.78 -13.70 10.29
C ILE A 52 -14.98 -14.28 11.69
N ASN A 53 -15.93 -15.21 11.84
CA ASN A 53 -16.30 -15.79 13.14
C ASN A 53 -16.57 -14.72 14.21
N ASP A 54 -17.42 -13.73 13.85
CA ASP A 54 -17.81 -12.59 14.69
C ASP A 54 -16.66 -11.69 15.17
N LYS A 55 -15.50 -11.78 14.53
CA LYS A 55 -14.32 -10.98 14.88
C LYS A 55 -13.85 -10.14 13.69
N PRO A 56 -13.43 -8.88 13.94
CA PRO A 56 -12.80 -8.05 12.92
C PRO A 56 -11.42 -8.63 12.58
N VAL A 57 -11.21 -8.98 11.31
CA VAL A 57 -9.95 -9.46 10.78
C VAL A 57 -9.59 -8.57 9.59
N GLU A 58 -8.49 -7.82 9.70
CA GLU A 58 -7.91 -7.10 8.58
C GLU A 58 -6.92 -8.01 7.86
N GLY A 59 -7.00 -8.05 6.52
CA GLY A 59 -6.02 -8.78 5.74
C GLY A 59 -5.77 -8.18 4.37
N PRO A 60 -4.68 -8.63 3.73
CA PRO A 60 -4.27 -8.13 2.44
C PRO A 60 -5.12 -8.72 1.32
N ILE A 61 -5.54 -7.87 0.40
CA ILE A 61 -6.19 -8.22 -0.88
C ILE A 61 -5.14 -8.30 -1.98
N CYS A 62 -4.22 -7.34 -2.03
CA CYS A 62 -3.24 -7.23 -3.09
C CYS A 62 -2.00 -6.47 -2.62
N PHE A 63 -0.83 -6.85 -3.10
CA PHE A 63 0.41 -6.11 -2.93
C PHE A 63 0.92 -5.64 -4.29
N ILE A 64 1.31 -4.38 -4.39
CA ILE A 64 1.95 -3.82 -5.58
C ILE A 64 3.25 -3.12 -5.18
N SER A 65 4.28 -3.28 -5.99
CA SER A 65 5.55 -2.59 -5.79
C SER A 65 6.20 -2.24 -7.12
N ARG A 66 7.03 -1.20 -7.11
CA ARG A 66 7.74 -0.74 -8.30
C ARG A 66 9.02 0.00 -7.91
N LYS A 67 10.12 -0.26 -8.63
CA LYS A 67 11.36 0.53 -8.51
C LYS A 67 11.22 1.87 -9.25
N PHE A 68 11.81 2.92 -8.70
CA PHE A 68 11.91 4.20 -9.40
C PHE A 68 12.86 4.09 -10.59
N LYS A 69 12.51 4.76 -11.70
CA LYS A 69 13.49 5.02 -12.76
C LYS A 69 14.44 6.12 -12.27
N PRO A 70 15.73 6.09 -12.65
CA PRO A 70 16.72 7.09 -12.20
C PRO A 70 16.27 8.55 -12.43
N THR A 71 15.54 8.81 -13.52
CA THR A 71 14.99 10.12 -13.86
C THR A 71 13.97 10.68 -12.86
N LYS A 72 13.36 9.83 -12.02
CA LYS A 72 12.40 10.25 -10.98
C LYS A 72 13.06 10.47 -9.61
N ALA A 73 14.37 10.25 -9.48
CA ALA A 73 15.12 10.47 -8.25
C ALA A 73 15.27 11.96 -7.87
N ILE A 74 14.92 12.87 -8.78
CA ILE A 74 14.95 14.32 -8.57
C ILE A 74 13.80 14.85 -7.69
N TYR A 75 12.74 14.05 -7.46
CA TYR A 75 11.59 14.48 -6.67
C TYR A 75 11.89 14.43 -5.17
N GLY A 76 11.33 15.38 -4.41
CA GLY A 76 11.34 15.33 -2.96
C GLY A 76 10.50 14.15 -2.41
N PRO A 77 10.73 13.72 -1.16
CA PRO A 77 10.01 12.57 -0.57
C PRO A 77 8.48 12.69 -0.62
N SER A 78 7.93 13.89 -0.38
CA SER A 78 6.50 14.14 -0.46
C SER A 78 5.96 14.04 -1.89
N GLN A 79 6.68 14.59 -2.87
CA GLN A 79 6.31 14.51 -4.28
C GLN A 79 6.34 13.07 -4.79
N MET A 80 7.34 12.29 -4.36
CA MET A 80 7.43 10.86 -4.66
C MET A 80 6.21 10.09 -4.12
N LYS A 81 5.76 10.40 -2.90
CA LYS A 81 4.58 9.77 -2.31
C LYS A 81 3.29 10.16 -3.03
N CYS A 82 3.12 11.42 -3.44
CA CYS A 82 1.98 11.83 -4.27
C CYS A 82 1.98 11.14 -5.64
N LEU A 83 3.13 11.10 -6.31
CA LEU A 83 3.28 10.39 -7.59
C LEU A 83 2.99 8.90 -7.44
N PHE A 84 3.37 8.32 -6.31
CA PHE A 84 3.08 6.93 -6.01
C PHE A 84 1.59 6.68 -5.77
N LEU A 85 0.92 7.55 -5.00
CA LEU A 85 -0.52 7.46 -4.81
C LEU A 85 -1.25 7.43 -6.17
N PHE A 86 -0.92 8.38 -7.04
CA PHE A 86 -1.50 8.42 -8.39
C PHE A 86 -1.28 7.10 -9.14
N TRP A 87 -0.05 6.59 -9.16
CA TRP A 87 0.26 5.31 -9.81
C TRP A 87 -0.48 4.11 -9.18
N ALA A 88 -0.62 4.09 -7.86
CA ALA A 88 -1.33 3.02 -7.15
C ALA A 88 -2.83 3.05 -7.46
N LEU A 89 -3.44 4.23 -7.55
CA LEU A 89 -4.84 4.40 -7.96
C LEU A 89 -5.06 3.93 -9.41
N GLU A 90 -4.19 4.31 -10.34
CA GLU A 90 -4.26 3.81 -11.72
C GLU A 90 -4.13 2.27 -11.78
N LYS A 91 -3.21 1.71 -10.98
CA LYS A 91 -2.95 0.28 -10.99
C LYS A 91 -4.01 -0.55 -10.30
N LEU A 92 -4.66 -0.03 -9.27
CA LEU A 92 -5.70 -0.73 -8.51
C LEU A 92 -7.10 -0.23 -8.89
N ASN A 93 -7.24 0.43 -10.04
CA ASN A 93 -8.51 1.00 -10.50
C ASN A 93 -9.63 -0.05 -10.51
N TYR A 94 -9.33 -1.29 -10.91
CA TYR A 94 -10.29 -2.39 -10.91
C TYR A 94 -10.81 -2.80 -9.51
N PHE A 95 -10.13 -2.41 -8.44
CA PHE A 95 -10.61 -2.56 -7.06
C PHE A 95 -11.24 -1.29 -6.50
N LEU A 96 -10.64 -0.13 -6.80
CA LEU A 96 -10.97 1.13 -6.14
C LEU A 96 -12.03 1.95 -6.87
N ASP A 97 -12.28 1.69 -8.16
CA ASP A 97 -13.32 2.40 -8.89
C ASP A 97 -14.68 2.23 -8.22
N ARG A 98 -15.38 3.35 -8.02
CA ARG A 98 -16.69 3.43 -7.36
C ARG A 98 -16.75 2.87 -5.93
N CYS A 99 -15.61 2.59 -5.32
CA CYS A 99 -15.52 2.11 -3.95
C CYS A 99 -15.09 3.23 -3.00
N SER A 100 -15.60 3.20 -1.77
CA SER A 100 -15.04 4.04 -0.71
C SER A 100 -13.77 3.38 -0.18
N PHE A 101 -12.71 4.16 -0.01
CA PHE A 101 -11.46 3.66 0.55
C PHE A 101 -10.70 4.72 1.32
N GLU A 102 -9.87 4.26 2.25
CA GLU A 102 -8.97 5.10 3.04
C GLU A 102 -7.53 4.96 2.53
N VAL A 103 -6.82 6.09 2.39
CA VAL A 103 -5.39 6.08 2.07
C VAL A 103 -4.57 6.21 3.36
N ILE A 104 -3.79 5.18 3.66
CA ILE A 104 -2.91 5.14 4.82
C ILE A 104 -1.50 5.53 4.37
N THR A 105 -1.00 6.65 4.91
CA THR A 105 0.31 7.20 4.58
C THR A 105 0.94 7.93 5.76
N ASP A 106 2.27 7.89 5.83
CA ASP A 106 3.12 8.65 6.75
C ASP A 106 3.40 10.08 6.24
N CYS A 107 2.81 10.50 5.12
CA CYS A 107 3.04 11.82 4.53
C CYS A 107 1.87 12.77 4.75
N THR A 108 2.11 13.83 5.51
CA THR A 108 1.13 14.90 5.75
C THR A 108 0.76 15.65 4.46
N ALA A 109 1.71 15.85 3.54
CA ALA A 109 1.46 16.55 2.28
C ALA A 109 0.41 15.84 1.40
N VAL A 110 0.40 14.50 1.40
CA VAL A 110 -0.63 13.72 0.68
C VAL A 110 -2.01 13.95 1.30
N LYS A 111 -2.11 14.04 2.63
CA LYS A 111 -3.37 14.37 3.32
C LYS A 111 -3.85 15.78 2.97
N SER A 112 -2.92 16.74 2.88
CA SER A 112 -3.25 18.12 2.49
C SER A 112 -3.83 18.22 1.08
N LEU A 113 -3.40 17.36 0.15
CA LEU A 113 -3.89 17.33 -1.23
C LEU A 113 -5.43 17.21 -1.31
N LEU A 114 -6.02 16.40 -0.44
CA LEU A 114 -7.48 16.19 -0.39
C LEU A 114 -8.25 17.43 0.07
N ASN A 115 -7.58 18.35 0.76
CA ASN A 115 -8.17 19.56 1.34
C ASN A 115 -7.77 20.84 0.59
N MET A 116 -7.05 20.73 -0.54
CA MET A 116 -6.69 21.89 -1.34
C MET A 116 -7.93 22.45 -2.04
N LYS A 117 -8.24 23.72 -1.79
CA LYS A 117 -9.37 24.44 -2.41
C LYS A 117 -9.01 25.07 -3.76
N THR A 118 -7.75 25.01 -4.16
CA THR A 118 -7.23 25.66 -5.36
C THR A 118 -6.63 24.59 -6.28
N PRO A 119 -6.97 24.56 -7.58
CA PRO A 119 -6.45 23.60 -8.54
C PRO A 119 -4.93 23.71 -8.76
#